data_AF-A0A2T5I5R9-F1
#
_entry.id   AF-A0A2T5I5R9-F1
#
_cell.length_a   1.000
_cell.length_b   1.000
_cell.length_c   1.000
_cell.angle_alpha   90.00
_cell.angle_beta   90.00
_cell.angle_gamma   90.00
#
_symmetry.space_group_name_H-M   'P 1'
#
loop_
_entity.id
_entity.type
_entity.pdbx_description
1 polymer ?
#
loop_
_entity_poly.entity_id
_entity_poly.type
_entity_poly.pdbx_seq_one_letter_code
_entity_poly.pdbx_strand_id
1 'polypeptide(L)'
;MGVARLIVKEQLTRIRTLYVKMNPPIQRALQVFGPLWKRIISKITFFSRDRRFELNLKLRQGCEEKMSERFDLAGHFYIFLTLLFTVYGQLVLKWQVGQAGSMPEGGTDKILFLLQQFFNPWIISGLFAAFLASLAWMAVMTRFELNYAYPFMSLAFIIVMLFSVVFLNEALTLQGILGTLMVVAGLVVIARA
;
A
#
# COMPACT_ATOMS: atom_id res chain seq x y z
N MET A 1 7.55 -12.07 -34.25
CA MET A 1 7.49 -13.08 -33.18
C MET A 1 8.15 -12.50 -31.94
N GLY A 2 7.44 -12.36 -30.82
CA GLY A 2 8.05 -12.87 -29.59
C GLY A 2 8.47 -11.89 -28.49
N VAL A 3 7.87 -10.71 -28.33
CA VAL A 3 8.16 -9.92 -27.11
C VAL A 3 7.54 -10.58 -25.88
N ALA A 4 6.26 -10.96 -25.93
CA ALA A 4 5.61 -11.65 -24.80
C ALA A 4 6.24 -13.03 -24.55
N ARG A 5 6.64 -13.74 -25.62
CA ARG A 5 7.36 -15.01 -25.51
C ARG A 5 8.75 -14.86 -24.90
N LEU A 6 9.49 -13.81 -25.24
CA LEU A 6 10.80 -13.53 -24.66
C LEU A 6 10.66 -13.20 -23.17
N ILE A 7 9.70 -12.36 -22.81
CA ILE A 7 9.41 -11.99 -21.41
C ILE A 7 9.05 -13.23 -20.59
N VAL A 8 8.10 -14.05 -21.06
CA VAL A 8 7.69 -15.26 -20.32
C VAL A 8 8.87 -16.23 -20.17
N LYS A 9 9.67 -16.42 -21.23
CA LYS A 9 10.84 -17.30 -21.19
C LYS A 9 11.90 -16.79 -20.19
N GLU A 10 12.17 -15.49 -20.20
CA GLU A 10 13.13 -14.87 -19.28
C GLU A 10 12.67 -14.96 -17.82
N GLN A 11 11.39 -14.69 -17.55
CA GLN A 11 10.82 -14.79 -16.20
C GLN A 11 10.87 -16.24 -15.69
N LEU A 12 10.51 -17.22 -16.52
CA LEU A 12 10.59 -18.64 -16.15
C LEU A 12 12.02 -19.09 -15.86
N THR A 13 13.01 -18.61 -16.62
CA THR A 13 14.42 -18.89 -16.36
C THR A 13 14.88 -18.27 -15.04
N ARG A 14 14.53 -17.01 -14.76
CA ARG A 14 14.87 -16.34 -13.50
C ARG A 14 14.27 -17.05 -12.28
N ILE A 15 13.00 -17.44 -12.37
CA ILE A 15 12.30 -18.20 -11.32
C ILE A 15 12.99 -19.54 -11.07
N ARG A 16 13.38 -20.26 -12.13
CA ARG A 16 14.11 -21.53 -12.00
C ARG A 16 15.46 -21.36 -11.31
N THR A 17 16.20 -20.31 -11.64
CA THR A 17 17.49 -20.00 -11.01
C THR A 17 17.32 -19.62 -9.53
N LEU A 18 16.28 -18.86 -9.19
CA LEU A 18 15.95 -18.51 -7.81
C LEU A 18 15.56 -19.74 -6.98
N TYR A 19 14.75 -20.64 -7.54
CA TYR A 19 14.35 -21.89 -6.89
C TYR A 19 15.55 -22.76 -6.50
N VAL A 20 16.56 -22.86 -7.38
CA VAL A 20 17.79 -23.64 -7.12
C VAL A 20 18.64 -23.02 -6.01
N LYS A 21 18.59 -21.69 -5.84
CA LYS A 21 19.33 -20.98 -4.78
C LYS A 21 18.62 -20.96 -3.41
N MET A 22 17.38 -21.44 -3.30
CA MET A 22 16.61 -21.41 -2.06
C MET A 22 16.96 -22.53 -1.08
N ASN A 23 16.84 -22.27 0.22
CA ASN A 23 17.12 -23.20 1.31
C ASN A 23 16.19 -24.44 1.26
N PRO A 24 16.64 -25.67 1.61
CA PRO A 24 15.86 -26.91 1.46
C PRO A 24 14.47 -26.95 2.10
N PRO A 25 14.18 -26.30 3.25
CA PRO A 25 12.81 -26.28 3.79
C PRO A 25 11.83 -25.48 2.93
N ILE A 26 12.29 -24.40 2.28
CA ILE A 26 11.47 -23.57 1.38
C ILE A 26 11.19 -24.33 0.07
N GLN A 27 12.17 -25.08 -0.43
CA GLN A 27 11.98 -25.93 -1.61
C GLN A 27 10.90 -27.00 -1.39
N ARG A 28 10.86 -27.63 -0.21
CA ARG A 28 9.84 -28.63 0.15
C ARG A 28 8.43 -28.02 0.25
N ALA A 29 8.31 -26.82 0.82
CA ALA A 29 7.03 -26.10 0.86
C ALA A 29 6.51 -25.76 -0.56
N LEU A 30 7.40 -25.39 -1.48
CA LEU A 30 7.05 -25.08 -2.87
C LEU A 30 6.69 -26.33 -3.71
N GLN A 31 7.22 -27.51 -3.37
CA GLN A 31 6.88 -28.76 -4.07
C GLN A 31 5.39 -29.14 -3.92
N VAL A 32 4.77 -28.81 -2.78
CA VAL A 32 3.33 -29.01 -2.53
C VAL A 32 2.48 -28.24 -3.56
N PHE A 33 2.95 -27.06 -3.99
CA PHE A 33 2.30 -26.23 -5.01
C PHE A 33 2.70 -26.61 -6.46
N GLY A 34 3.63 -27.55 -6.64
CA GLY A 34 4.19 -27.93 -7.95
C GLY A 34 3.14 -28.31 -9.01
N PRO A 35 2.12 -29.14 -8.72
CA PRO A 35 1.09 -29.50 -9.70
C PRO A 35 0.22 -28.31 -10.14
N LEU A 36 -0.11 -27.41 -9.21
CA LEU A 36 -0.86 -26.18 -9.48
C LEU A 36 -0.02 -25.20 -10.30
N TRP A 37 1.25 -25.06 -9.93
CA TRP A 37 2.24 -24.23 -10.62
C TRP A 37 2.44 -24.65 -12.08
N LYS A 38 2.54 -25.95 -12.35
CA LYS A 38 2.61 -26.49 -13.72
C LYS A 38 1.36 -26.16 -14.54
N ARG A 39 0.16 -26.21 -13.94
CA ARG A 39 -1.09 -25.83 -14.60
C ARG A 39 -1.15 -24.33 -14.93
N ILE A 40 -0.68 -23.49 -14.01
CA ILE A 40 -0.61 -22.03 -14.19
C ILE A 40 0.36 -21.67 -15.31
N ILE A 41 1.59 -22.22 -15.28
CA ILE A 41 2.60 -21.97 -16.33
C ILE A 41 2.10 -22.45 -17.69
N SER A 42 1.48 -23.62 -17.77
CA SER A 42 0.94 -24.15 -19.02
C SER A 42 -0.13 -23.21 -19.61
N LYS A 43 -1.05 -22.70 -18.78
CA LYS A 43 -2.05 -21.71 -19.20
C LYS A 43 -1.43 -20.39 -19.65
N ILE A 44 -0.45 -19.85 -18.91
CA ILE A 44 0.26 -18.60 -19.26
C ILE A 44 1.03 -18.76 -20.58
N THR A 45 1.69 -19.90 -20.78
CA THR A 45 2.48 -20.20 -21.99
C THR A 45 1.57 -20.40 -23.20
N PHE A 46 0.41 -21.02 -23.01
CA PHE A 46 -0.62 -21.15 -24.05
C PHE A 46 -1.21 -19.79 -24.43
N PHE A 47 -1.57 -18.97 -23.44
CA PHE A 47 -2.20 -17.66 -23.64
C PHE A 47 -1.24 -16.64 -24.29
N SER A 48 0.04 -16.64 -23.91
CA SER A 48 1.08 -15.84 -24.55
C SER A 48 1.42 -16.26 -26.00
N ARG A 49 0.92 -17.40 -26.45
CA ARG A 49 1.05 -17.87 -27.84
C ARG A 49 -0.04 -17.31 -28.76
N ASP A 50 -1.12 -16.74 -28.21
CA ASP A 50 -2.22 -16.18 -28.99
C ASP A 50 -1.83 -14.81 -29.57
N ARG A 51 -1.92 -14.67 -30.90
CA ARG A 51 -1.61 -13.43 -31.63
C ARG A 51 -2.60 -12.30 -31.29
N ARG A 52 -3.84 -12.65 -30.93
CA ARG A 52 -4.83 -11.68 -30.43
C ARG A 52 -4.42 -11.07 -29.10
N PHE A 53 -3.71 -11.83 -28.26
CA PHE A 53 -3.21 -11.33 -26.98
C PHE A 53 -2.10 -10.28 -27.18
N GLU A 54 -1.11 -10.54 -28.04
CA GLU A 54 -0.06 -9.54 -28.33
C GLU A 54 -0.63 -8.26 -28.96
N LEU A 55 -1.65 -8.38 -29.83
CA LEU A 55 -2.32 -7.22 -30.42
C LEU A 55 -3.11 -6.42 -29.37
N ASN A 56 -3.89 -7.10 -28.53
CA ASN A 56 -4.65 -6.46 -27.44
C ASN A 56 -3.73 -5.82 -26.40
N LEU A 57 -2.56 -6.40 -26.13
CA LEU A 57 -1.57 -5.84 -25.19
C LEU A 57 -0.96 -4.55 -25.76
N LYS A 58 -0.55 -4.54 -27.03
CA LYS A 58 -0.02 -3.33 -27.69
C LYS A 58 -1.06 -2.23 -27.82
N LEU A 59 -2.29 -2.58 -28.15
CA LEU A 59 -3.41 -1.64 -28.23
C LEU A 59 -3.77 -1.07 -26.85
N ARG A 60 -3.74 -1.90 -25.80
CA ARG A 60 -3.92 -1.45 -24.41
C ARG A 60 -2.80 -0.53 -23.98
N GLN A 61 -1.55 -0.92 -24.19
CA GLN A 61 -0.37 -0.12 -23.84
C GLN A 61 -0.37 1.23 -24.55
N GLY A 62 -0.64 1.28 -25.86
CA GLY A 62 -0.71 2.56 -26.60
C GLY A 62 -1.93 3.42 -26.25
N CYS A 63 -3.06 2.82 -25.85
CA CYS A 63 -4.22 3.57 -25.37
C CYS A 63 -4.01 4.09 -23.94
N GLU A 64 -3.38 3.30 -23.07
CA GLU A 64 -2.98 3.70 -21.71
C GLU A 64 -1.92 4.79 -21.74
N GLU A 65 -0.90 4.68 -22.59
CA GLU A 65 0.15 5.70 -22.75
C GLU A 65 -0.44 7.05 -23.21
N LYS A 66 -1.42 7.01 -24.13
CA LYS A 66 -2.11 8.21 -24.62
C LYS A 66 -3.12 8.80 -23.63
N MET A 67 -3.57 8.02 -22.66
CA MET A 67 -4.46 8.47 -21.56
C MET A 67 -3.68 8.92 -20.32
N SER A 68 -2.48 8.38 -20.10
CA SER A 68 -1.56 8.68 -18.98
C SER A 68 -1.02 10.12 -19.02
N GLU A 69 -0.94 10.74 -20.19
CA GLU A 69 -0.42 12.10 -20.34
C GLU A 69 -1.39 13.21 -19.90
N ARG A 70 -2.64 12.88 -19.55
CA ARG A 70 -3.52 13.81 -18.84
C ARG A 70 -3.23 13.69 -17.35
N PHE A 71 -2.74 14.78 -16.74
CA PHE A 71 -2.81 14.97 -15.29
C PHE A 71 -4.22 14.61 -14.81
N ASP A 72 -4.37 13.43 -14.20
CA ASP A 72 -5.65 12.98 -13.67
C ASP A 72 -5.92 13.74 -12.37
N LEU A 73 -6.40 14.98 -12.52
CA LEU A 73 -6.70 15.90 -11.43
C LEU A 73 -7.66 15.26 -10.41
N ALA A 74 -8.61 14.46 -10.90
CA ALA A 74 -9.54 13.72 -10.05
C ALA A 74 -8.79 12.65 -9.23
N GLY A 75 -7.89 11.89 -9.85
CA GLY A 75 -7.03 10.94 -9.14
C GLY A 75 -6.22 11.59 -8.02
N HIS A 76 -5.54 12.70 -8.31
CA HIS A 76 -4.73 13.43 -7.33
C HIS A 76 -5.58 14.02 -6.20
N PHE A 77 -6.78 14.48 -6.52
CA PHE A 77 -7.75 14.93 -5.52
C PHE A 77 -8.14 13.80 -4.55
N TYR A 78 -8.33 12.57 -5.04
CA TYR A 78 -8.59 11.42 -4.16
C TYR A 78 -7.39 11.05 -3.29
N ILE A 79 -6.16 11.19 -3.79
CA ILE A 79 -4.94 11.02 -2.98
C ILE A 79 -4.93 12.03 -1.84
N PHE A 80 -5.15 13.32 -2.15
CA PHE A 80 -5.21 14.37 -1.15
C PHE A 80 -6.29 14.11 -0.10
N LEU A 81 -7.49 13.71 -0.52
CA LEU A 81 -8.60 13.40 0.38
C LEU A 81 -8.29 12.22 1.30
N THR A 82 -7.64 11.18 0.75
CA THR A 82 -7.18 10.02 1.51
C THR A 82 -6.18 10.45 2.60
N LEU A 83 -5.20 11.28 2.22
CA LEU A 83 -4.19 11.80 3.15
C LEU A 83 -4.84 12.64 4.26
N LEU A 84 -5.70 13.58 3.88
CA LEU A 84 -6.38 14.48 4.81
C LEU A 84 -7.15 13.71 5.88
N PHE A 85 -7.99 12.77 5.45
CA PHE A 85 -8.79 11.96 6.38
C PHE A 85 -7.95 10.99 7.21
N THR A 86 -6.88 10.42 6.64
CA THR A 86 -5.95 9.55 7.36
C THR A 86 -5.24 10.30 8.48
N VAL A 87 -4.68 11.47 8.16
CA VAL A 87 -3.98 12.34 9.12
C VAL A 87 -4.95 12.77 10.22
N TYR A 88 -6.13 13.26 9.87
CA TYR A 88 -7.15 13.66 10.83
C TYR A 88 -7.52 12.49 11.77
N GLY A 89 -7.84 11.32 11.21
CA GLY A 89 -8.23 10.15 11.98
C GLY A 89 -7.13 9.71 12.96
N GLN A 90 -5.87 9.65 12.50
CA GLN A 90 -4.75 9.29 13.36
C GLN A 90 -4.54 10.28 14.51
N LEU A 91 -4.59 11.58 14.23
CA LEU A 91 -4.39 12.62 15.25
C LEU A 91 -5.52 12.65 16.28
N VAL A 92 -6.78 12.59 15.84
CA VAL A 92 -7.95 12.63 16.75
C VAL A 92 -8.00 11.39 17.64
N LEU A 93 -7.72 10.20 17.08
CA LEU A 93 -7.64 8.97 17.88
C LEU A 93 -6.54 9.09 18.94
N LYS A 94 -5.34 9.54 18.55
CA LYS A 94 -4.23 9.72 19.47
C LYS A 94 -4.54 10.76 20.55
N TRP A 95 -5.19 11.86 20.19
CA TRP A 95 -5.59 12.92 21.12
C TRP A 95 -6.60 12.44 22.16
N GLN A 96 -7.63 11.72 21.73
CA GLN A 96 -8.69 11.24 22.62
C GLN A 96 -8.20 10.10 23.51
N VAL A 97 -7.47 9.13 22.94
CA VAL A 97 -6.88 8.03 23.72
C VAL A 97 -5.82 8.55 24.69
N GLY A 98 -5.04 9.58 24.30
CA GLY A 98 -4.07 10.22 25.19
C GLY A 98 -4.68 10.87 26.43
N GLN A 99 -5.91 11.41 26.31
CA GLN A 99 -6.65 11.98 27.45
C GLN A 99 -7.39 10.94 28.30
N ALA A 100 -7.60 9.74 27.76
CA ALA A 100 -8.39 8.70 28.41
C ALA A 100 -7.71 8.04 29.62
N GLY A 101 -6.41 8.29 29.85
CA GLY A 101 -5.62 7.64 30.88
C GLY A 101 -5.06 6.28 30.45
N SER A 102 -4.38 5.60 31.38
CA SER A 102 -3.78 4.29 31.14
C SER A 102 -4.82 3.19 31.03
N MET A 103 -4.59 2.22 30.14
CA MET A 103 -5.46 1.06 30.00
C MET A 103 -5.53 0.27 31.33
N PRO A 104 -6.73 -0.07 31.83
CA PRO A 104 -6.89 -0.88 33.04
C PRO A 104 -6.22 -2.26 32.90
N GLU A 105 -5.78 -2.89 33.99
CA GLU A 105 -5.13 -4.21 33.95
C GLU A 105 -6.13 -5.37 33.84
N GLY A 106 -7.30 -5.24 34.46
CA GLY A 106 -8.37 -6.25 34.48
C GLY A 106 -9.05 -6.47 33.12
N GLY A 107 -9.33 -7.72 32.77
CA GLY A 107 -9.90 -8.08 31.46
C GLY A 107 -11.28 -7.47 31.18
N THR A 108 -12.17 -7.45 32.17
CA THR A 108 -13.50 -6.83 32.09
C THR A 108 -13.40 -5.31 32.00
N ASP A 109 -12.50 -4.71 32.78
CA ASP A 109 -12.31 -3.25 32.83
C ASP A 109 -11.70 -2.72 31.52
N LYS A 110 -10.84 -3.52 30.87
CA LYS A 110 -10.33 -3.24 29.51
C LYS A 110 -11.45 -3.15 28.48
N ILE A 111 -12.39 -4.11 28.50
CA ILE A 111 -13.52 -4.12 27.55
C ILE A 111 -14.41 -2.91 27.80
N LEU A 112 -14.71 -2.61 29.07
CA LEU A 112 -15.53 -1.44 29.43
C LEU A 112 -14.86 -0.13 28.99
N PHE A 113 -13.55 0.01 29.22
CA PHE A 113 -12.76 1.16 28.79
C PHE A 113 -12.77 1.35 27.28
N LEU A 114 -12.56 0.28 26.51
CA LEU A 114 -12.60 0.33 25.05
C LEU A 114 -13.99 0.67 24.52
N LEU A 115 -15.05 0.15 25.15
CA LEU A 115 -16.44 0.48 24.78
C LEU A 115 -16.74 1.96 25.05
N GLN A 116 -16.36 2.48 26.21
CA GLN A 116 -16.51 3.92 26.52
C GLN A 116 -15.79 4.79 25.50
N GLN A 117 -14.58 4.39 25.11
CA GLN A 117 -13.80 5.11 24.13
C GLN A 117 -14.39 4.99 22.72
N PHE A 118 -14.98 3.85 22.37
CA PHE A 118 -15.67 3.64 21.11
C PHE A 118 -16.92 4.53 20.97
N PHE A 119 -17.63 4.81 22.07
CA PHE A 119 -18.78 5.72 22.08
C PHE A 119 -18.40 7.21 22.18
N ASN A 120 -17.11 7.54 22.24
CA ASN A 120 -16.65 8.93 22.23
C ASN A 120 -16.92 9.55 20.84
N PRO A 121 -17.69 10.65 20.74
CA PRO A 121 -18.02 11.30 19.47
C PRO A 121 -16.80 11.66 18.62
N TRP A 122 -15.70 12.06 19.25
CA TRP A 122 -14.45 12.40 18.57
C TRP A 122 -13.80 11.17 17.95
N ILE A 123 -13.77 10.04 18.67
CA ILE A 123 -13.24 8.79 18.14
C ILE A 123 -14.11 8.25 17.03
N ILE A 124 -15.43 8.32 17.16
CA ILE A 124 -16.35 7.99 16.08
C ILE A 124 -16.05 8.84 14.85
N SER A 125 -15.79 10.15 15.02
CA SER A 125 -15.41 11.02 13.90
C SER A 125 -14.09 10.59 13.25
N GLY A 126 -13.10 10.16 14.05
CA GLY A 126 -11.82 9.65 13.55
C GLY A 126 -11.96 8.32 12.80
N LEU A 127 -12.80 7.41 13.30
CA LEU A 127 -13.15 6.15 12.64
C LEU A 127 -13.92 6.39 11.33
N PHE A 128 -14.87 7.34 11.35
CA PHE A 128 -15.61 7.74 10.17
C PHE A 128 -14.69 8.37 9.11
N ALA A 129 -13.73 9.20 9.53
CA ALA A 129 -12.71 9.71 8.63
C ALA A 129 -11.84 8.58 8.05
N ALA A 130 -11.43 7.59 8.84
CA ALA A 130 -10.70 6.43 8.34
C ALA A 130 -11.51 5.63 7.30
N PHE A 131 -12.82 5.49 7.52
CA PHE A 131 -13.72 4.92 6.52
C PHE A 131 -13.75 5.75 5.23
N LEU A 132 -13.93 7.07 5.30
CA LEU A 132 -13.88 7.94 4.13
C LEU A 132 -12.53 7.90 3.42
N ALA A 133 -11.42 7.83 4.17
CA ALA A 133 -10.08 7.67 3.63
C ALA A 133 -9.98 6.37 2.81
N SER A 134 -10.54 5.27 3.31
CA SER A 134 -10.57 3.99 2.59
C SER A 134 -11.38 4.05 1.29
N LEU A 135 -12.50 4.78 1.28
CA LEU A 135 -13.31 5.00 0.07
C LEU A 135 -12.52 5.80 -0.98
N ALA A 136 -11.89 6.89 -0.54
CA ALA A 136 -11.04 7.71 -1.40
C ALA A 136 -9.85 6.88 -1.94
N TRP A 137 -9.23 6.05 -1.09
CA TRP A 137 -8.13 5.18 -1.49
C TRP A 137 -8.56 4.15 -2.54
N MET A 138 -9.74 3.53 -2.39
CA MET A 138 -10.28 2.65 -3.43
C MET A 138 -10.41 3.38 -4.77
N ALA A 139 -10.86 4.65 -4.77
CA ALA A 139 -10.94 5.44 -6.00
C ALA A 139 -9.54 5.71 -6.61
N VAL A 140 -8.52 5.98 -5.79
CA VAL A 140 -7.12 6.10 -6.24
C VAL A 140 -6.66 4.82 -6.94
N MET A 141 -6.97 3.64 -6.38
CA MET A 141 -6.57 2.34 -6.94
C MET A 141 -7.23 2.01 -8.28
N THR A 142 -8.33 2.68 -8.62
CA THR A 142 -8.94 2.54 -9.97
C THR A 142 -8.23 3.34 -11.04
N ARG A 143 -7.39 4.32 -10.65
CA ARG A 143 -6.77 5.31 -11.55
C ARG A 143 -5.26 5.20 -11.62
N PHE A 144 -4.62 4.86 -10.51
CA PHE A 144 -3.17 4.78 -10.42
C PHE A 144 -2.70 3.40 -10.00
N GLU A 145 -1.54 3.00 -10.51
CA GLU A 145 -0.82 1.85 -9.98
C GLU A 145 -0.34 2.14 -8.55
N LEU A 146 -0.29 1.09 -7.73
CA LEU A 146 0.18 1.16 -6.34
C LEU A 146 1.56 1.84 -6.25
N ASN A 147 2.49 1.50 -7.15
CA ASN A 147 3.85 2.06 -7.16
C ASN A 147 3.88 3.58 -7.32
N TYR A 148 2.90 4.15 -8.04
CA TYR A 148 2.76 5.60 -8.20
C TYR A 148 2.10 6.25 -6.98
N ALA A 149 1.07 5.60 -6.41
CA ALA A 149 0.28 6.16 -5.32
C ALA A 149 0.96 6.07 -3.94
N TYR A 150 1.71 5.00 -3.66
CA TYR A 150 2.37 4.79 -2.36
C TYR A 150 3.36 5.88 -1.95
N PRO A 151 4.17 6.45 -2.88
CA PRO A 151 5.00 7.61 -2.58
C PRO A 151 4.21 8.76 -1.95
N PHE A 152 3.00 9.05 -2.42
CA PHE A 152 2.17 10.09 -1.81
C PHE A 152 1.64 9.70 -0.44
N MET A 153 1.26 8.43 -0.24
CA MET A 153 0.79 7.95 1.07
C MET A 153 1.83 8.08 2.18
N SER A 154 3.10 8.01 1.83
CA SER A 154 4.17 8.23 2.81
C SER A 154 4.21 9.64 3.41
N LEU A 155 3.68 10.64 2.70
CA LEU A 155 3.56 12.00 3.19
C LEU A 155 2.70 12.05 4.46
N ALA A 156 1.74 11.12 4.60
CA ALA A 156 0.93 11.02 5.82
C ALA A 156 1.81 10.86 7.06
N PHE A 157 2.87 10.04 7.00
CA PHE A 157 3.77 9.86 8.15
C PHE A 157 4.47 11.16 8.56
N ILE A 158 4.98 11.90 7.58
CA ILE A 158 5.66 13.18 7.81
C ILE A 158 4.66 14.19 8.38
N ILE A 159 3.48 14.30 7.77
CA ILE A 159 2.44 15.24 8.17
C ILE A 159 1.94 14.93 9.58
N VAL A 160 1.69 13.66 9.90
CA VAL A 160 1.25 13.22 11.23
C VAL A 160 2.33 13.51 12.26
N MET A 161 3.60 13.24 11.97
CA MET A 161 4.71 13.57 12.86
C MET A 161 4.81 15.08 13.11
N LEU A 162 4.69 15.91 12.08
CA LEU A 162 4.73 17.37 12.25
C LEU A 162 3.54 17.87 13.07
N PHE A 163 2.33 17.38 12.77
CA PHE A 163 1.14 17.78 13.48
C PHE A 163 1.03 17.20 14.88
N SER A 164 1.67 16.06 15.19
CA SER A 164 1.71 15.56 16.56
C SER A 164 2.54 16.47 17.48
N VAL A 165 3.58 17.08 16.95
CA VAL A 165 4.35 18.09 17.71
C VAL A 165 3.53 19.34 17.94
N VAL A 166 2.87 19.84 16.89
CA VAL A 166 2.12 21.10 16.95
C VAL A 166 0.85 20.97 17.80
N PHE A 167 0.07 19.90 17.62
CA PHE A 167 -1.24 19.75 18.27
C PHE A 167 -1.21 18.91 19.55
N LEU A 168 -0.34 17.89 19.62
CA LEU A 168 -0.26 16.99 20.77
C LEU A 168 0.91 17.34 21.71
N ASN A 169 1.74 18.32 21.34
CA ASN A 169 2.96 18.70 22.07
C ASN A 169 3.89 17.51 22.36
N GLU A 170 3.92 16.53 21.44
CA GLU A 170 4.81 15.38 21.58
C GLU A 170 6.26 15.79 21.33
N ALA A 171 7.18 15.27 22.16
CA ALA A 171 8.60 15.54 22.00
C ALA A 171 9.15 14.84 20.74
N LEU A 172 9.72 15.63 19.81
CA LEU A 172 10.52 15.06 18.72
C LEU A 172 11.82 14.52 19.27
N THR A 173 11.97 13.21 19.22
CA THR A 173 13.26 12.57 19.49
C THR A 173 14.15 12.65 18.25
N LEU A 174 15.46 12.78 18.47
CA LEU A 174 16.44 12.78 17.38
C LEU A 174 16.35 11.48 16.54
N GLN A 175 16.04 10.36 17.20
CA GLN A 175 15.81 9.06 16.57
C GLN A 175 14.59 9.09 15.63
N GLY A 176 13.48 9.70 16.05
CA GLY A 176 12.28 9.86 15.23
C GLY A 176 12.55 10.71 13.98
N ILE A 177 13.32 11.78 14.12
CA ILE A 177 13.73 12.64 12.99
C ILE A 177 14.61 11.85 12.00
N LEU A 178 15.65 11.17 12.50
CA LEU A 178 16.56 10.38 11.66
C LEU A 178 15.82 9.23 10.95
N GLY A 179 14.91 8.55 11.64
CA GLY A 179 14.07 7.51 11.05
C GLY A 179 13.17 8.06 9.94
N THR A 180 12.52 9.20 10.17
CA THR A 180 11.69 9.85 9.15
C THR A 180 12.52 10.28 7.94
N LEU A 181 13.70 10.85 8.14
CA LEU A 181 14.61 11.20 7.05
C LEU A 181 15.01 9.97 6.23
N MET A 182 15.24 8.83 6.87
CA MET A 182 15.58 7.57 6.19
C MET A 182 14.41 7.05 5.36
N VAL A 183 13.18 7.14 5.88
CA VAL A 183 11.95 6.80 5.13
C VAL A 183 11.83 7.71 3.90
N VAL A 184 11.95 9.03 4.08
CA VAL A 184 11.90 10.03 2.99
C VAL A 184 12.97 9.76 1.93
N ALA A 185 14.20 9.44 2.34
CA ALA A 185 15.27 9.10 1.41
C ALA A 185 14.92 7.85 0.58
N GLY A 186 14.38 6.80 1.21
CA GLY A 186 13.90 5.61 0.52
C GLY A 186 12.81 5.92 -0.51
N LEU A 187 11.90 6.84 -0.18
CA LEU A 187 10.84 7.30 -1.09
C LEU A 187 11.36 8.07 -2.28
N VAL A 188 12.34 8.95 -2.10
CA VAL A 188 12.97 9.69 -3.20
C VAL A 188 13.64 8.74 -4.18
N VAL A 189 14.25 7.66 -3.69
CA VAL A 189 14.83 6.62 -4.55
C VAL A 189 13.74 5.89 -5.34
N ILE A 190 12.65 5.48 -4.69
CA ILE A 190 11.52 4.80 -5.34
C ILE A 190 10.87 5.70 -6.39
N ALA A 191 10.66 6.98 -6.09
CA ALA A 191 10.03 7.93 -6.99
C ALA A 191 10.89 8.25 -8.23
N ARG A 192 12.19 7.92 -8.21
CA ARG A 192 13.13 8.13 -9.32
C ARG A 192 13.51 6.84 -10.06
N ALA A 193 13.04 5.68 -9.59
CA ALA A 193 13.31 4.37 -10.19
C ALA A 193 12.28 4.03 -11.27
#